data_AF-A0A382ZB64-F1
#
_entry.id   AF-A0A382ZB64-F1
#
_cell.length_a   1.000
_cell.length_b   1.000
_cell.length_c   1.000
_cell.angle_alpha   90.00
_cell.angle_beta   90.00
_cell.angle_gamma   90.00
#
_symmetry.space_group_name_H-M   'P 1'
#
loop_
_entity.id
_entity.type
_entity.pdbx_description
1 polymer ?
#
loop_
_entity_poly.entity_id
_entity_poly.type
_entity_poly.pdbx_seq_one_letter_code
_entity_poly.pdbx_strand_id
1 'polypeptide(L)'
;MKNFLFVLVILSSLLFSNLFVAAPGDGEITDSQKALIETLPPDQRASILEKMGQARDIEAELEETFLDSDLKTLIDRPEEKVLTAKEQAEYL
;
A
#
# COMPACT_ATOMS: atom_id res chain seq x y z
N MET A 1 2.79 33.29 28.32
CA MET A 1 2.52 33.22 26.86
C MET A 1 3.32 32.13 26.12
N LYS A 2 4.55 31.82 26.52
CA LYS A 2 5.42 30.84 25.84
C LYS A 2 4.88 29.39 25.84
N ASN A 3 4.25 28.96 26.93
CA ASN A 3 3.69 27.61 27.06
C ASN A 3 2.36 27.45 26.29
N PHE A 4 1.57 28.52 26.17
CA PHE A 4 0.32 28.49 25.40
C PHE A 4 0.58 28.32 23.90
N LEU A 5 1.61 29.01 23.39
CA LEU A 5 2.06 28.90 22.01
C LEU A 5 2.52 27.47 21.69
N PHE A 6 3.25 26.84 22.62
CA PHE A 6 3.69 25.45 22.48
C PHE A 6 2.53 24.45 22.44
N VAL A 7 1.53 24.60 23.32
CA VAL A 7 0.32 23.76 23.33
C VAL A 7 -0.49 23.94 22.06
N LEU A 8 -0.59 25.17 21.55
CA LEU A 8 -1.31 25.48 20.31
C LEU A 8 -0.64 24.83 19.08
N VAL A 9 0.70 24.79 19.05
CA VAL A 9 1.46 24.09 18.01
C VAL A 9 1.23 22.58 18.06
N ILE A 10 1.26 21.97 19.25
CA ILE A 10 1.01 20.53 19.40
C ILE A 10 -0.43 20.18 19.01
N LEU A 11 -1.41 20.98 19.45
CA LEU A 11 -2.82 20.76 19.13
C LEU A 11 -3.07 20.89 17.61
N SER A 12 -2.45 21.88 16.97
CA SER A 12 -2.53 22.01 15.51
C SER A 12 -1.91 20.81 14.81
N SER A 13 -0.74 20.34 15.27
CA SER A 13 -0.08 19.16 14.71
C SER A 13 -0.93 17.88 14.82
N LEU A 14 -1.66 17.71 15.93
CA LEU A 14 -2.56 16.57 16.14
C LEU A 14 -3.84 16.65 15.29
N LEU A 15 -4.32 17.86 14.97
CA LEU A 15 -5.50 18.03 14.12
C LEU A 15 -5.18 17.80 12.63
N PHE A 16 -3.96 18.11 12.18
CA PHE A 16 -3.55 17.92 10.77
C PHE A 16 -2.90 16.57 10.47
N SER A 17 -2.57 15.74 11.47
CA SER A 17 -1.96 14.43 11.25
C SER A 17 -2.88 13.46 10.48
N ASN A 18 -4.20 13.56 10.66
CA ASN A 18 -5.17 12.72 9.95
C ASN A 18 -5.34 13.10 8.47
N LEU A 19 -4.88 14.28 8.04
CA LEU A 19 -5.02 14.73 6.66
C LEU A 19 -4.09 13.96 5.69
N PHE A 20 -2.98 13.40 6.20
CA PHE A 20 -2.02 12.65 5.40
C PHE A 20 -2.41 11.17 5.22
N VAL A 21 -3.19 10.60 6.15
CA VAL A 21 -3.64 9.19 6.08
C VAL A 21 -4.90 9.04 5.23
N ALA A 22 -5.76 10.08 5.19
CA ALA A 22 -6.97 10.10 4.36
C ALA A 22 -6.74 10.69 2.95
N ALA A 23 -5.51 11.09 2.64
CA ALA A 23 -5.16 11.38 1.25
C ALA A 23 -5.27 10.05 0.51
N PRO A 24 -6.17 9.90 -0.48
CA PRO A 24 -6.17 8.70 -1.30
C PRO A 24 -4.75 8.59 -1.82
N GLY A 25 -4.06 7.49 -1.50
CA GLY A 25 -2.77 7.24 -2.12
C GLY A 25 -3.03 7.36 -3.61
N ASP A 26 -2.40 8.30 -4.29
CA ASP A 26 -2.38 8.28 -5.74
C ASP A 26 -1.27 7.31 -6.09
N GLY A 27 -1.62 6.02 -6.12
CA GLY A 27 -0.98 5.10 -7.05
C GLY A 27 -1.27 5.65 -8.43
N GLU A 28 -0.40 6.57 -8.84
CA GLU A 28 -0.49 7.34 -10.05
C GLU A 28 -0.66 6.36 -11.22
N ILE A 29 -1.70 6.58 -12.02
CA ILE A 29 -1.88 5.83 -13.27
C ILE A 29 -0.64 6.12 -14.11
N THR A 30 0.15 5.08 -14.40
CA THR A 30 1.36 5.23 -15.22
C THR A 30 0.99 5.78 -16.60
N ASP A 31 1.92 6.47 -17.25
CA ASP A 31 1.71 7.01 -18.60
C ASP A 31 1.24 5.94 -19.60
N SER A 32 1.72 4.71 -19.43
CA SER A 32 1.32 3.57 -20.25
C SER A 32 -0.14 3.16 -20.02
N GLN A 33 -0.60 3.13 -18.77
CA GLN A 33 -1.99 2.82 -18.42
C GLN A 33 -2.92 3.96 -18.87
N LYS A 34 -2.49 5.21 -18.73
CA LYS A 34 -3.23 6.38 -19.18
C LYS A 34 -3.44 6.38 -20.70
N ALA A 35 -2.38 6.09 -21.46
CA ALA A 35 -2.46 5.97 -22.91
C ALA A 35 -3.47 4.88 -23.33
N LEU A 36 -3.48 3.72 -22.66
CA LEU A 36 -4.44 2.65 -22.91
C LEU A 36 -5.88 3.09 -22.61
N ILE A 37 -6.11 3.74 -21.47
CA ILE A 37 -7.43 4.24 -21.06
C ILE A 37 -7.96 5.30 -22.04
N GLU A 38 -7.09 6.15 -22.58
CA GLU A 38 -7.45 7.19 -23.54
C GLU A 38 -7.93 6.61 -24.89
N THR A 39 -7.51 5.40 -25.24
CA THR A 39 -8.01 4.68 -26.44
C THR A 39 -9.41 4.09 -26.26
N LEU A 40 -9.89 3.96 -25.02
CA LEU A 40 -11.19 3.34 -24.74
C LEU A 40 -12.36 4.30 -24.98
N PRO A 41 -13.49 3.76 -25.47
CA PRO A 41 -14.78 4.46 -25.47
C PRO A 41 -15.12 5.04 -24.08
N PRO A 42 -15.83 6.18 -24.01
CA PRO A 42 -16.12 6.87 -22.74
C PRO A 42 -16.87 6.02 -21.71
N ASP A 43 -17.76 5.14 -22.16
CA ASP A 43 -18.53 4.20 -21.33
C ASP A 43 -17.63 3.12 -20.70
N GLN A 44 -16.65 2.63 -21.44
CA GLN A 44 -15.70 1.62 -20.97
C GLN A 44 -14.64 2.23 -20.05
N ARG A 45 -14.24 3.47 -20.33
CA ARG A 45 -13.27 4.22 -19.54
C ARG A 45 -13.65 4.32 -18.07
N ALA A 46 -14.90 4.68 -17.79
CA ALA A 46 -15.38 4.82 -16.41
C ALA A 46 -15.31 3.48 -15.64
N SER A 47 -15.72 2.38 -16.27
CA SER A 47 -15.68 1.06 -15.63
C SER A 47 -14.26 0.57 -15.36
N ILE A 48 -13.31 0.85 -16.26
CA ILE A 48 -11.90 0.48 -16.07
C ILE A 48 -11.27 1.28 -14.92
N LEU A 49 -11.53 2.58 -14.83
CA LEU A 49 -11.02 3.41 -13.75
C LEU A 49 -11.53 2.95 -12.37
N GLU A 50 -12.81 2.58 -12.28
CA GLU A 50 -13.39 2.02 -11.05
C GLU A 50 -12.69 0.73 -10.64
N LYS A 51 -12.46 -0.19 -11.58
CA LYS A 51 -11.76 -1.47 -11.33
C LYS A 51 -10.31 -1.26 -10.91
N MET A 52 -9.62 -0.28 -11.49
CA MET A 52 -8.27 0.08 -11.08
C MET A 52 -8.25 0.61 -9.64
N GLY A 53 -9.24 1.41 -9.24
CA GLY A 53 -9.41 1.81 -7.84
C GLY A 53 -9.59 0.61 -6.91
N GLN A 54 -10.54 -0.27 -7.23
CA GLN A 54 -10.80 -1.49 -6.45
C GLN A 54 -9.56 -2.39 -6.32
N ALA A 55 -8.79 -2.55 -7.40
CA ALA A 55 -7.57 -3.35 -7.37
C ALA A 55 -6.53 -2.78 -6.39
N ARG A 56 -6.41 -1.45 -6.34
CA ARG A 56 -5.49 -0.76 -5.42
C ARG A 56 -5.93 -0.86 -3.97
N ASP A 57 -7.23 -0.78 -3.71
CA ASP A 57 -7.78 -0.96 -2.36
C ASP A 57 -7.50 -2.39 -1.86
N ILE A 58 -7.68 -3.40 -2.72
CA ILE A 58 -7.36 -4.80 -2.40
C ILE A 58 -5.86 -4.99 -2.15
N GLU A 59 -5.00 -4.37 -2.96
CA GLU A 59 -3.55 -4.46 -2.79
C GLU A 59 -3.11 -3.85 -1.44
N ALA A 60 -3.67 -2.71 -1.06
CA ALA A 60 -3.43 -2.10 0.25
C ALA A 60 -3.92 -2.98 1.41
N GLU A 61 -5.13 -3.57 1.28
CA GLU A 61 -5.67 -4.50 2.29
C GLU A 61 -4.78 -5.74 2.45
N LEU A 62 -4.22 -6.27 1.36
CA LEU A 62 -3.30 -7.39 1.39
C LEU A 62 -1.97 -7.04 2.08
N GLU A 63 -1.43 -5.85 1.81
CA GLU A 63 -0.20 -5.38 2.47
C GLU A 63 -0.42 -5.23 3.98
N GLU A 64 -1.51 -4.58 4.40
CA GLU A 64 -1.89 -4.44 5.81
C GLU A 64 -2.14 -5.81 6.47
N THR A 65 -2.81 -6.73 5.78
CA THR A 65 -3.24 -8.02 6.36
C THR A 65 -2.14 -9.07 6.36
N PHE A 66 -1.16 -9.00 5.45
CA PHE A 66 -0.18 -10.10 5.26
C PHE A 66 1.28 -9.67 5.29
N LEU A 67 1.60 -8.40 5.03
CA LEU A 67 2.99 -7.92 4.92
C LEU A 67 3.41 -7.05 6.10
N ASP A 68 2.46 -6.40 6.77
CA ASP A 68 2.76 -5.73 8.02
C ASP A 68 3.28 -6.74 9.05
N SER A 69 4.55 -6.56 9.43
CA SER A 69 5.34 -7.44 10.30
C SER A 69 4.78 -7.60 11.72
N ASP A 70 3.68 -6.91 12.03
CA ASP A 70 2.95 -6.97 13.30
C ASP A 70 1.86 -8.06 13.32
N LEU A 71 1.74 -8.87 12.26
CA LEU A 71 0.92 -10.08 12.26
C LEU A 71 1.45 -11.09 13.28
N LYS A 72 0.94 -10.99 14.50
CA LYS A 72 1.17 -11.95 15.59
C LYS A 72 0.46 -13.27 15.25
N THR A 73 1.08 -14.07 14.41
CA THR A 73 0.74 -15.48 14.29
C THR A 73 1.16 -16.20 15.59
N LEU A 74 0.43 -17.26 15.97
CA LEU A 74 0.81 -18.09 17.13
C LEU A 74 2.09 -18.92 16.88
N ILE A 75 2.58 -18.90 15.64
CA ILE A 75 3.71 -19.66 15.15
C ILE A 75 4.61 -18.73 14.35
N ASP A 76 5.92 -18.84 14.53
CA ASP A 76 6.89 -18.11 13.71
C ASP A 76 6.99 -18.76 12.33
N ARG A 77 7.21 -17.95 11.29
CA ARG A 77 7.54 -18.49 9.96
C ARG A 77 8.91 -19.19 10.06
N PRO A 78 9.02 -20.49 9.72
CA PRO A 78 10.31 -21.16 9.72
C PRO A 78 11.25 -20.49 8.73
N GLU A 79 12.51 -20.29 9.13
CA GLU A 79 13.53 -19.76 8.24
C GLU A 79 13.77 -20.74 7.08
N GLU A 80 13.79 -20.22 5.85
CA GLU A 80 14.17 -21.03 4.69
C GLU A 80 15.62 -21.50 4.87
N LYS A 81 15.82 -22.82 4.88
CA LYS A 81 17.17 -23.37 4.88
C LYS A 81 17.85 -22.97 3.57
N VAL A 82 18.89 -22.15 3.65
CA VAL A 82 19.76 -21.87 2.51
C VAL A 82 20.44 -23.18 2.10
N LEU A 83 19.92 -23.81 1.06
CA LEU A 83 20.45 -25.06 0.52
C LEU A 83 21.80 -24.78 -0.13
N THR A 84 22.78 -25.63 0.18
CA THR A 84 24.06 -25.65 -0.54
C THR A 84 23.84 -26.08 -1.99
N ALA A 85 24.75 -25.72 -2.90
CA ALA A 85 24.66 -26.10 -4.31
C ALA A 85 24.54 -27.62 -4.54
N LYS A 86 25.11 -28.42 -3.63
CA LYS A 86 25.01 -29.88 -3.65
C LYS A 86 23.60 -30.36 -3.25
N GLU A 87 23.02 -29.76 -2.22
CA GLU A 87 21.65 -30.07 -1.79
C GLU A 87 20.63 -29.65 -2.86
N GLN A 88 20.81 -28.50 -3.52
CA GLN A 88 19.93 -28.06 -4.61
C GLN A 88 19.94 -29.04 -5.81
N ALA A 89 21.10 -29.60 -6.14
CA ALA A 89 21.24 -30.57 -7.23
C ALA A 89 20.61 -31.94 -6.92
N GLU A 90 20.34 -32.24 -5.65
CA GLU A 90 19.69 -33.49 -5.23
C GLU A 90 18.15 -33.39 -5.29
N TYR A 91 17.61 -32.17 -5.35
CA TYR A 91 16.16 -31.90 -5.50
C TYR A 91 15.70 -31.76 -6.96
N LEU A 92 16.61 -31.65 -7.93
CA LEU A 92 16.36 -31.54 -9.38
C LEU A 92 16.52 -32.90 -10.08
#